data_AF-A0A2S9GH44-F1
#
_entry.id   AF-A0A2S9GH44-F1
#
_cell.length_a   1.000
_cell.length_b   1.000
_cell.length_c   1.000
_cell.angle_alpha   90.00
_cell.angle_beta   90.00
_cell.angle_gamma   90.00
#
_symmetry.space_group_name_H-M   'P 1'
#
loop_
_entity.id
_entity.type
_entity.pdbx_description
1 polymer ?
#
loop_
_entity_poly.entity_id
_entity_poly.type
_entity_poly.pdbx_seq_one_letter_code
_entity_poly.pdbx_strand_id
1 'polypeptide(L)'
;TMYRPAEIAKVVRLADVALLVGPTRVLDIDVVDRLESALPELGGHRSQRLHLADAPFLRAIVLTGDATAPWATQVDDGQSVPPAV
;
A
#
# COMPACT_ATOMS: atom_id res chain seq x y z
N THR A 1 18.73 3.27 -4.20
CA THR A 1 17.81 4.42 -4.25
C THR A 1 16.43 3.95 -3.86
N MET A 2 15.63 4.77 -3.20
CA MET A 2 14.23 4.45 -2.87
C MET A 2 13.31 4.92 -4.01
N TYR A 3 12.25 4.16 -4.32
CA TYR A 3 11.31 4.48 -5.41
C TYR A 3 10.64 5.84 -5.19
N ARG A 4 10.69 6.72 -6.19
CA ARG A 4 9.93 7.98 -6.23
C ARG A 4 8.44 7.70 -6.47
N PRO A 5 7.51 8.61 -6.09
CA PRO A 5 6.08 8.39 -6.28
C PRO A 5 5.70 7.98 -7.71
N ALA A 6 6.21 8.70 -8.72
CA ALA A 6 5.95 8.39 -10.13
C ALA A 6 6.49 7.02 -10.58
N GLU A 7 7.58 6.54 -9.96
CA GLU A 7 8.12 5.22 -10.25
C GLU A 7 7.24 4.11 -9.65
N ILE A 8 6.69 4.33 -8.45
CA ILE A 8 5.71 3.44 -7.82
C ILE A 8 4.46 3.33 -8.70
N ALA A 9 3.87 4.47 -9.09
CA ALA A 9 2.68 4.50 -9.95
C ALA A 9 2.91 3.73 -11.25
N LYS A 10 4.09 3.93 -11.87
CA LYS A 10 4.50 3.21 -13.08
C LYS A 10 4.58 1.70 -12.85
N VAL A 11 5.22 1.25 -11.77
CA VAL A 11 5.36 -0.20 -11.47
C VAL A 11 3.98 -0.81 -11.20
N VAL A 12 3.18 -0.20 -10.33
CA VAL A 12 1.84 -0.69 -9.98
C VAL A 12 0.97 -0.87 -11.23
N ARG A 13 0.99 0.12 -12.13
CA ARG A 13 0.19 0.10 -13.36
C ARG A 13 0.71 -0.86 -14.40
N LEU A 14 2.03 -0.91 -14.63
CA LEU A 14 2.60 -1.70 -15.73
C LEU A 14 2.82 -3.17 -15.39
N ALA A 15 2.92 -3.51 -14.11
CA ALA A 15 3.12 -4.89 -13.65
C ALA A 15 1.83 -5.56 -13.17
N ASP A 16 0.67 -4.95 -13.42
CA ASP A 16 -0.65 -5.46 -13.02
C ASP A 16 -0.70 -5.90 -11.55
N VAL A 17 -0.12 -5.08 -10.67
CA VAL A 17 0.05 -5.42 -9.24
C VAL A 17 -1.31 -5.53 -8.58
N ALA A 18 -1.67 -6.73 -8.11
CA ALA A 18 -2.91 -6.98 -7.39
C ALA A 18 -2.84 -6.64 -5.89
N LEU A 19 -1.68 -6.87 -5.27
CA LEU A 19 -1.40 -6.66 -3.86
C LEU A 19 -0.06 -5.94 -3.70
N LEU A 20 -0.06 -4.84 -2.96
CA LEU A 20 1.15 -4.15 -2.53
C LEU A 20 1.31 -4.33 -1.01
N VAL A 21 2.48 -4.77 -0.57
CA VAL A 21 2.82 -4.91 0.85
C VAL A 21 4.03 -4.04 1.14
N GLY A 22 3.99 -3.26 2.21
CA GLY A 22 5.12 -2.46 2.65
C GLY A 22 5.00 -2.01 4.10
N PRO A 23 6.10 -1.55 4.72
CA PRO A 23 6.04 -0.97 6.06
C PRO A 23 5.38 0.40 6.04
N THR A 24 5.01 0.91 7.20
CA THR A 24 4.50 2.28 7.34
C THR A 24 5.60 3.34 7.18
N ARG A 25 6.86 2.96 7.42
CA ARG A 25 8.03 3.83 7.28
C ARG A 25 9.23 3.08 6.71
N VAL A 26 9.97 3.75 5.82
CA VAL A 26 11.30 3.32 5.35
C VAL A 26 12.27 4.47 5.54
N LEU A 27 13.22 4.34 6.48
CA LEU A 27 14.12 5.43 6.87
C LEU A 27 13.31 6.67 7.31
N ASP A 28 13.47 7.79 6.61
CA ASP A 28 12.77 9.07 6.79
C ASP A 28 11.51 9.21 5.92
N ILE A 29 11.16 8.18 5.12
CA ILE A 29 10.01 8.20 4.22
C ILE A 29 8.78 7.65 4.94
N ASP A 30 7.74 8.48 5.03
CA ASP A 30 6.38 8.03 5.33
C ASP A 30 5.79 7.33 4.09
N VAL A 31 5.47 6.04 4.22
CA VAL A 31 4.99 5.22 3.10
C VAL A 31 3.55 5.55 2.75
N VAL A 32 2.73 6.00 3.70
CA VAL A 32 1.34 6.42 3.44
C VAL A 32 1.36 7.64 2.52
N ASP A 33 2.10 8.68 2.91
CA ASP A 33 2.23 9.91 2.11
C ASP A 33 2.83 9.62 0.73
N ARG A 34 3.80 8.70 0.68
CA ARG A 34 4.47 8.29 -0.55
C ARG A 34 3.52 7.57 -1.51
N LEU A 35 2.63 6.72 -0.99
CA LEU A 35 1.63 6.01 -1.78
C LEU A 35 0.49 6.93 -2.22
N GLU A 36 0.01 7.83 -1.37
CA GLU A 36 -1.00 8.83 -1.75
C GLU A 36 -0.45 9.83 -2.80
N SER A 37 0.84 10.16 -2.72
CA SER A 37 1.52 10.93 -3.77
C SER A 37 1.65 10.18 -5.10
N ALA A 38 1.75 8.84 -5.05
CA ALA A 38 1.86 7.99 -6.23
C ALA A 38 0.49 7.70 -6.86
N LEU A 39 -0.54 7.54 -6.03
CA LEU A 39 -1.89 7.16 -6.39
C LEU A 39 -2.89 8.08 -5.66
N PRO A 40 -3.10 9.32 -6.15
CA PRO A 40 -3.90 10.35 -5.46
C PRO A 40 -5.33 9.93 -5.11
N GLU A 41 -5.90 9.00 -5.87
CA GLU A 41 -7.23 8.41 -5.61
C GLU A 41 -7.32 7.76 -4.21
N LEU A 42 -6.22 7.32 -3.62
CA LEU A 42 -6.17 6.71 -2.28
C LEU A 42 -6.66 7.65 -1.17
N GLY A 43 -6.31 8.94 -1.22
CA GLY A 43 -6.66 9.90 -0.15
C GLY A 43 -8.18 10.08 0.05
N GLY A 44 -8.97 9.79 -1.00
CA GLY A 44 -10.44 9.77 -0.96
C GLY A 44 -11.05 8.44 -0.52
N HIS A 45 -10.28 7.35 -0.53
CA HIS A 45 -10.81 6.02 -0.17
C HIS A 45 -10.98 5.88 1.35
N ARG A 46 -12.06 5.20 1.74
CA ARG A 46 -12.41 4.92 3.15
C ARG A 46 -12.63 3.42 3.40
N SER A 47 -12.24 2.59 2.43
CA SER A 47 -12.42 1.14 2.43
C SER A 47 -11.17 0.47 1.91
N GLN A 48 -10.91 -0.75 2.41
CA GLN A 48 -9.78 -1.59 2.00
C GLN A 48 -9.96 -2.25 0.63
N ARG A 49 -11.18 -2.27 0.07
CA ARG A 49 -11.39 -2.75 -1.31
C ARG A 49 -11.07 -1.62 -2.27
N LEU A 50 -10.01 -1.79 -3.06
CA LEU A 50 -9.51 -0.76 -3.97
C LEU A 50 -10.00 -0.95 -5.40
N HIS A 51 -10.46 0.16 -5.98
CA HIS A 51 -10.77 0.29 -7.40
C HIS A 51 -10.28 1.66 -7.87
N LEU A 52 -9.04 1.71 -8.38
CA LEU A 52 -8.38 2.94 -8.83
C LEU A 52 -8.32 2.96 -10.36
N ALA A 53 -8.63 4.09 -10.97
CA ALA A 53 -8.58 4.23 -12.43
C ALA A 53 -7.14 4.10 -12.96
N ASP A 54 -6.17 4.70 -12.25
CA ASP A 54 -4.76 4.69 -12.65
C ASP A 54 -4.00 3.40 -12.28
N ALA A 55 -4.60 2.56 -11.42
CA ALA A 55 -4.07 1.26 -11.01
C ALA A 55 -5.18 0.20 -11.02
N PRO A 56 -5.69 -0.19 -12.21
CA PRO A 56 -6.92 -0.97 -12.33
C PRO A 56 -6.81 -2.38 -11.78
N PHE A 57 -5.60 -2.93 -11.63
CA PHE A 57 -5.37 -4.25 -11.05
C PHE A 57 -5.14 -4.22 -9.54
N LEU A 58 -4.83 -3.06 -8.94
CA LEU A 58 -4.57 -2.97 -7.51
C LEU A 58 -5.87 -3.17 -6.72
N ARG A 59 -5.90 -4.20 -5.86
CA ARG A 59 -7.08 -4.57 -5.08
C ARG A 59 -6.91 -4.36 -3.59
N ALA A 60 -5.69 -4.51 -3.10
CA ALA A 60 -5.38 -4.39 -1.68
C ALA A 60 -3.98 -3.79 -1.48
N ILE A 61 -3.85 -3.04 -0.40
CA ILE A 61 -2.57 -2.62 0.14
C ILE A 61 -2.49 -3.08 1.59
N VAL A 62 -1.37 -3.68 1.96
CA VAL A 62 -1.07 -4.11 3.33
C VAL A 62 0.07 -3.26 3.86
N LEU A 63 -0.15 -2.66 5.03
CA LEU A 63 0.87 -1.93 5.77
C LEU A 63 1.31 -2.75 6.98
N THR A 64 2.61 -3.02 7.07
CA THR A 64 3.23 -3.67 8.23
C THR A 64 3.59 -2.59 9.26
N GLY A 65 2.75 -2.47 10.28
CA GLY A 65 2.83 -1.45 11.32
C GLY A 65 1.62 -0.50 11.42
N ASP A 66 1.69 0.40 12.40
CA ASP A 66 0.60 1.34 12.68
C ASP A 66 0.60 2.55 11.74
N ALA A 67 -0.53 2.81 11.09
CA ALA A 67 -0.75 3.92 10.17
C ALA A 67 -2.22 4.35 10.16
N THR A 68 -2.46 5.64 9.91
CA THR A 68 -3.82 6.17 9.68
C THR A 68 -4.14 6.14 8.19
N ALA A 69 -4.38 4.93 7.65
CA ALA A 69 -4.67 4.72 6.23
C ALA A 69 -5.91 3.80 6.07
N PRO A 70 -7.13 4.35 6.00
CA PRO A 70 -8.37 3.54 5.97
C PRO A 70 -8.51 2.68 4.70
N TRP A 71 -7.70 2.97 3.68
CA TRP A 71 -7.61 2.21 2.44
C TRP A 71 -6.67 1.00 2.52
N ALA A 72 -5.91 0.84 3.61
CA ALA A 72 -4.98 -0.26 3.81
C ALA A 72 -5.45 -1.26 4.87
N THR A 73 -5.06 -2.51 4.70
CA THR A 73 -5.07 -3.49 5.78
C THR A 73 -3.80 -3.31 6.61
N GLN A 74 -3.95 -3.15 7.92
CA GLN A 74 -2.81 -3.10 8.83
C GLN A 74 -2.52 -4.48 9.38
N VAL A 75 -1.25 -4.86 9.38
CA VAL A 75 -0.77 -6.11 9.97
C VAL A 75 0.29 -5.78 11.01
N ASP A 76 0.14 -6.37 12.18
CA ASP A 76 1.15 -6.32 13.22
C ASP A 76 2.27 -7.31 12.87
N ASP A 77 3.51 -6.81 12.75
CA ASP A 77 4.68 -7.64 12.47
C ASP A 77 4.96 -8.69 13.57
N GLY A 78 4.40 -8.49 14.77
CA GLY A 78 4.48 -9.43 15.88
C GLY A 78 3.49 -10.60 15.80
N GLN A 79 2.53 -10.59 14.87
CA GLN A 79 1.56 -11.69 14.76
C GLN A 79 2.21 -12.93 14.15
N SER A 80 2.36 -13.97 14.97
CA SER A 80 2.78 -15.29 14.51
C SER A 80 1.67 -15.96 13.71
N VAL A 81 2.06 -16.65 12.63
CA VAL A 81 1.13 -17.54 11.92
C VAL A 81 0.72 -18.65 12.89
N PRO A 82 -0.59 -18.87 13.14
CA PRO A 82 -1.03 -19.97 13.97
C PRO A 82 -0.47 -21.30 13.43
N PRO A 83 -0.11 -22.26 14.29
CA PRO A 83 0.33 -23.57 13.82
C PRO A 83 -0.74 -24.19 12.92
N ALA A 84 -0.33 -24.77 11.80
CA ALA A 84 -1.24 -25.45 10.89
C ALA A 84 -1.96 -26.59 11.63
N VAL A 85 -3.29 -26.62 11.52
CA VAL A 85 -4.16 -27.65 12.10
C VAL A 85 -4.10 -28.92 11.26
#